data_AF-F6BAU5-F1
#
_entry.id   AF-F6BAU5-F1
#
_cell.length_a   1.000
_cell.length_b   1.000
_cell.length_c   1.000
_cell.angle_alpha   90.00
_cell.angle_beta   90.00
_cell.angle_gamma   90.00
#
_symmetry.space_group_name_H-M   'P 1'
#
loop_
_entity.id
_entity.type
_entity.pdbx_description
1 polymer ?
#
loop_
_entity_poly.entity_id
_entity_poly.type
_entity_poly.pdbx_seq_one_letter_code
_entity_poly.pdbx_strand_id
1 'polypeptide(L)'
;MIPKGTIKRIMKKHTDMNISSEAVEELSNILEEIIVITTKTAEENARADNRKTIKARDIKKCDKERIREKIIELANRTEKMNILTREFLNVISSELE
;
A
#
# COMPACT_ATOMS: atom_id res chain seq x y z
N MET A 1 0.51 -8.91 -15.59
CA MET A 1 0.16 -10.15 -14.89
C MET A 1 1.37 -10.78 -14.22
N ILE A 2 1.37 -10.78 -12.88
CA ILE A 2 2.40 -11.41 -12.06
C ILE A 2 2.29 -12.94 -12.20
N PRO A 3 3.39 -13.71 -12.38
CA PRO A 3 3.31 -15.16 -12.52
C PRO A 3 2.73 -15.83 -11.26
N LYS A 4 1.53 -16.45 -11.38
CA LYS A 4 0.84 -17.14 -10.29
C LYS A 4 1.72 -18.20 -9.59
N GLY A 5 2.57 -18.91 -10.34
CA GLY A 5 3.50 -19.89 -9.78
C GLY A 5 4.56 -19.30 -8.84
N THR A 6 5.02 -18.07 -9.10
CA THR A 6 5.95 -17.35 -8.23
C THR A 6 5.25 -16.91 -6.95
N ILE A 7 4.04 -16.38 -7.06
CA ILE A 7 3.21 -15.99 -5.91
C ILE A 7 2.99 -17.21 -4.99
N LYS A 8 2.51 -18.33 -5.52
CA LYS A 8 2.29 -19.56 -4.74
C LYS A 8 3.56 -20.04 -4.03
N ARG A 9 4.73 -19.96 -4.70
CA ARG A 9 6.02 -20.35 -4.11
C ARG A 9 6.41 -19.45 -2.95
N ILE A 10 6.17 -18.14 -3.06
CA ILE A 10 6.41 -17.20 -1.96
C ILE A 10 5.46 -17.51 -0.81
N MET A 11 4.15 -17.67 -1.08
CA MET A 11 3.17 -18.00 -0.03
C MET A 11 3.56 -19.28 0.73
N LYS A 12 4.00 -20.34 0.03
CA LYS A 12 4.44 -21.60 0.65
C LYS A 12 5.68 -21.47 1.55
N LYS A 13 6.47 -20.40 1.43
CA LYS A 13 7.58 -20.13 2.38
C LYS A 13 7.07 -19.67 3.75
N HIS A 14 5.80 -19.26 3.85
CA HIS A 14 5.21 -18.67 5.04
C HIS A 14 4.07 -19.52 5.62
N THR A 15 3.80 -20.71 5.06
CA THR A 15 2.79 -21.63 5.58
C THR A 15 3.02 -23.07 5.12
N ASP A 16 2.76 -24.02 6.02
CA ASP A 16 2.76 -25.45 5.71
C ASP A 16 1.45 -25.92 5.06
N MET A 17 0.41 -25.09 5.06
CA MET A 17 -0.89 -25.42 4.45
C MET A 17 -0.82 -25.55 2.92
N ASN A 18 -1.78 -26.30 2.36
CA ASN A 18 -2.02 -26.30 0.91
C ASN A 18 -2.62 -24.96 0.47
N ILE A 19 -2.29 -24.55 -0.74
CA ILE A 19 -2.73 -23.27 -1.32
C ILE A 19 -3.47 -23.57 -2.62
N SER A 20 -4.75 -23.21 -2.66
CA SER A 20 -5.60 -23.39 -3.84
C SER A 20 -5.23 -22.41 -4.95
N SER A 21 -5.72 -22.67 -6.17
CA SER A 21 -5.57 -21.77 -7.32
C SER A 21 -6.23 -20.41 -7.06
N GLU A 22 -7.42 -20.42 -6.46
CA GLU A 22 -8.25 -19.24 -6.20
C GLU A 22 -7.57 -18.32 -5.20
N ALA A 23 -6.95 -18.87 -4.14
CA ALA A 23 -6.21 -18.08 -3.17
C ALA A 23 -4.99 -17.36 -3.79
N VAL A 24 -4.33 -18.00 -4.76
CA VAL A 24 -3.21 -17.38 -5.50
C VAL A 24 -3.70 -16.28 -6.43
N GLU A 25 -4.86 -16.49 -7.07
CA GLU A 25 -5.50 -15.50 -7.93
C GLU A 25 -5.92 -14.26 -7.14
N GLU A 26 -6.55 -14.44 -6.00
CA GLU A 26 -6.95 -13.34 -5.13
C GLU A 26 -5.74 -12.50 -4.70
N LEU A 27 -4.67 -13.15 -4.25
CA LEU A 27 -3.43 -12.43 -3.90
C LEU A 27 -2.79 -11.75 -5.11
N SER A 28 -2.87 -12.36 -6.31
CA SER A 28 -2.37 -11.73 -7.54
C SER A 28 -3.12 -10.43 -7.84
N ASN A 29 -4.43 -10.42 -7.68
CA ASN A 29 -5.27 -9.24 -7.91
C ASN A 29 -4.91 -8.12 -6.92
N ILE A 30 -4.77 -8.44 -5.64
CA ILE A 30 -4.35 -7.48 -4.59
C ILE A 30 -2.98 -6.90 -4.90
N LEU A 31 -2.01 -7.73 -5.32
CA LEU A 31 -0.67 -7.26 -5.67
C LEU A 31 -0.69 -6.33 -6.89
N GLU A 32 -1.52 -6.63 -7.89
CA GLU A 32 -1.65 -5.80 -9.09
C GLU A 32 -2.27 -4.44 -8.77
N GLU A 33 -3.27 -4.39 -7.88
CA GLU A 33 -3.84 -3.15 -7.36
C GLU A 33 -2.79 -2.31 -6.61
N ILE A 34 -2.01 -2.93 -5.73
CA ILE A 34 -0.92 -2.25 -5.01
C ILE A 34 0.12 -1.68 -5.98
N ILE A 35 0.49 -2.42 -7.03
CA ILE A 35 1.44 -1.95 -8.05
C ILE A 35 0.86 -0.72 -8.78
N VAL A 36 -0.43 -0.76 -9.17
CA VAL A 36 -1.09 0.34 -9.86
C VAL A 36 -1.09 1.61 -9.00
N ILE A 37 -1.53 1.51 -7.74
CA ILE A 37 -1.58 2.65 -6.82
C ILE A 37 -0.17 3.21 -6.59
N THR A 38 0.78 2.34 -6.22
CA THR A 38 2.16 2.74 -5.94
C THR A 38 2.81 3.42 -7.15
N THR A 39 2.57 2.90 -8.36
CA THR A 39 3.16 3.46 -9.58
C THR A 39 2.61 4.85 -9.89
N LYS A 40 1.30 5.06 -9.72
CA LYS A 40 0.67 6.38 -9.94
C LYS A 40 1.21 7.44 -8.97
N THR A 41 1.25 7.12 -7.68
CA THR A 41 1.81 8.04 -6.67
C THR A 41 3.30 8.31 -6.89
N ALA A 42 4.07 7.28 -7.28
CA ALA A 42 5.49 7.47 -7.59
C ALA A 42 5.70 8.31 -8.85
N GLU A 43 4.80 8.22 -9.81
CA GLU A 43 4.79 9.09 -11.00
C GLU A 43 4.54 10.55 -10.61
N GLU A 44 3.56 10.83 -9.75
CA GLU A 44 3.28 12.18 -9.24
C GLU A 44 4.50 12.77 -8.52
N ASN A 45 5.14 11.97 -7.66
CA ASN A 45 6.39 12.34 -7.00
C ASN A 45 7.53 12.65 -7.99
N ALA A 46 7.62 11.88 -9.09
CA ALA A 46 8.61 12.14 -10.12
C ALA A 46 8.29 13.42 -10.92
N ARG A 47 7.01 13.65 -11.23
CA ARG A 47 6.52 14.83 -11.95
C ARG A 47 6.70 16.12 -11.16
N ALA A 48 6.47 16.09 -9.84
CA ALA A 48 6.72 17.23 -8.95
C ALA A 48 8.19 17.71 -9.00
N ASP A 49 9.12 16.80 -9.24
CA ASP A 49 10.55 17.09 -9.44
C ASP A 49 10.92 17.37 -10.92
N ASN A 50 9.94 17.56 -11.81
CA ASN A 50 10.14 17.73 -13.27
C ASN A 50 10.87 16.56 -13.96
N ARG A 51 10.73 15.33 -13.45
CA ARG A 51 11.36 14.14 -14.02
C ARG A 51 10.37 13.32 -14.84
N LYS A 52 10.90 12.62 -15.85
CA LYS A 52 10.17 11.63 -16.68
C LYS A 52 10.48 10.18 -16.33
N THR A 53 11.23 9.96 -15.24
CA THR A 53 11.65 8.62 -14.80
C THR A 53 11.39 8.48 -13.31
N ILE A 54 10.60 7.46 -12.95
CA ILE A 54 10.38 7.03 -11.57
C ILE A 54 11.68 6.39 -11.06
N LYS A 55 12.16 6.87 -9.91
CA LYS A 55 13.35 6.33 -9.22
C LYS A 55 12.91 5.64 -7.94
N ALA A 56 13.79 4.83 -7.37
CA ALA A 56 13.54 4.13 -6.10
C ALA A 56 13.09 5.08 -4.96
N ARG A 57 13.57 6.33 -4.95
CA ARG A 57 13.14 7.33 -3.97
C ARG A 57 11.66 7.70 -4.06
N ASP A 58 11.07 7.64 -5.25
CA ASP A 58 9.67 7.99 -5.47
C ASP A 58 8.77 6.88 -4.92
N ILE A 59 9.15 5.62 -5.13
CA ILE A 59 8.50 4.44 -4.53
C ILE A 59 8.61 4.45 -3.00
N LYS A 60 9.79 4.80 -2.45
CA LYS A 60 9.98 4.90 -0.99
C LYS A 60 9.10 5.97 -0.33
N LYS A 61 8.83 7.07 -1.05
CA LYS A 61 7.89 8.10 -0.58
C LYS A 61 6.45 7.59 -0.55
N CYS A 62 6.07 6.67 -1.44
CA CYS A 62 4.73 6.10 -1.45
C CYS A 62 4.37 5.32 -0.18
N ASP A 63 5.33 4.70 0.53
CA ASP A 63 5.02 3.95 1.75
C ASP A 63 4.57 4.86 2.91
N LYS A 64 5.17 6.05 3.01
CA LYS A 64 4.73 7.08 3.97
C LYS A 64 3.30 7.51 3.64
N GLU A 65 3.02 7.80 2.38
CA GLU A 65 1.67 8.22 1.98
C GLU A 65 0.63 7.12 2.08
N ARG A 66 0.99 5.88 1.76
CA ARG A 66 0.11 4.72 1.92
C ARG A 66 -0.25 4.48 3.40
N ILE A 67 0.70 4.67 4.32
CA ILE A 67 0.44 4.61 5.76
C ILE A 67 -0.44 5.78 6.19
N ARG A 68 -0.13 6.99 5.72
CA ARG A 68 -0.89 8.22 5.98
C ARG A 68 -2.35 8.09 5.56
N GLU A 69 -2.62 7.64 4.34
CA GLU A 69 -3.97 7.43 3.81
C GLU A 69 -4.76 6.40 4.63
N LYS A 70 -4.12 5.30 5.05
CA LYS A 70 -4.75 4.30 5.92
C LYS A 70 -5.08 4.84 7.31
N ILE A 71 -4.22 5.69 7.86
CA ILE A 71 -4.48 6.37 9.13
C ILE A 71 -5.70 7.29 8.99
N ILE A 72 -5.79 8.05 7.89
CA ILE A 72 -6.94 8.94 7.60
C ILE A 72 -8.23 8.12 7.38
N GLU A 73 -8.16 7.01 6.63
CA GLU A 73 -9.29 6.12 6.41
C GLU A 73 -9.83 5.55 7.73
N LEU A 74 -8.93 5.06 8.60
CA LEU A 74 -9.30 4.55 9.93
C LEU A 74 -9.91 5.65 10.81
N ALA A 75 -9.32 6.85 10.81
CA ALA A 75 -9.83 8.02 11.50
C ALA A 75 -11.25 8.40 11.03
N ASN A 76 -11.58 8.15 9.77
CA ASN A 76 -12.88 8.47 9.17
C ASN A 76 -13.91 7.34 9.30
N ARG A 77 -13.51 6.06 9.34
CA ARG A 77 -14.43 4.90 9.41
C ARG A 77 -15.02 4.63 10.79
N THR A 78 -14.46 5.19 11.86
CA THR A 78 -14.86 4.80 13.22
C THR A 78 -15.80 5.85 13.82
N GLU A 79 -17.13 5.64 13.69
CA GLU A 79 -18.15 6.48 14.33
C GLU A 79 -18.03 6.54 15.87
N LYS A 80 -17.31 5.60 16.48
CA LYS A 80 -17.08 5.49 17.93
C LYS A 80 -15.71 5.99 18.40
N MET A 81 -14.88 6.55 17.51
CA MET A 81 -13.59 7.11 17.94
C MET A 81 -13.84 8.42 18.67
N ASN A 82 -13.32 8.54 19.89
CA ASN A 82 -13.38 9.81 20.59
C ASN A 82 -12.55 10.87 19.81
N ILE A 83 -12.92 12.14 19.97
CA ILE A 83 -12.31 13.27 19.26
C ILE A 83 -10.78 13.30 19.44
N LEU A 84 -10.31 12.96 20.65
CA LEU A 84 -8.89 12.97 20.99
C LEU A 84 -8.09 11.91 20.20
N THR A 85 -8.62 10.69 20.03
CA THR A 85 -7.97 9.65 19.21
C THR A 85 -7.91 10.06 17.75
N ARG A 86 -8.94 10.73 17.23
CA ARG A 86 -8.96 11.24 15.86
C ARG A 86 -7.94 12.35 15.64
N GLU A 87 -7.82 13.28 16.59
CA GLU A 87 -6.79 14.33 16.55
C GLU A 87 -5.37 13.74 16.63
N PHE A 88 -5.13 12.75 17.50
CA PHE A 88 -3.84 12.05 17.57
C PHE A 88 -3.46 11.40 16.24
N LEU A 89 -4.40 10.72 15.58
CA LEU A 89 -4.16 10.08 14.28
C LEU A 89 -3.87 11.12 13.19
N ASN A 90 -4.55 12.27 13.22
CA ASN A 90 -4.29 13.37 12.29
C ASN A 90 -2.90 13.99 12.51
N VAL A 91 -2.47 14.15 13.76
CA VAL A 91 -1.12 14.64 14.09
C VAL A 91 -0.04 13.64 13.67
N ILE A 92 -0.22 12.35 13.96
CA ILE A 92 0.72 11.30 13.52
C ILE A 92 0.80 11.28 11.98
N SER A 93 -0.32 11.49 11.30
CA SER A 93 -0.40 11.62 9.85
C SER A 93 0.41 12.82 9.35
N SER A 94 0.29 14.00 9.97
CA SER A 94 1.02 15.21 9.58
C SER A 94 2.54 15.12 9.78
N GLU A 95 3.00 14.39 10.79
CA GLU A 95 4.44 14.18 11.06
C GLU A 95 5.15 13.26 10.04
N LEU A 96 4.40 12.66 9.10
CA LEU A 96 4.97 11.83 8.04
C LEU A 96 5.39 12.62 6.79
N GLU A 97 5.04 13.91 6.70
CA GLU A 97 5.48 14.88 5.66
C GLU A 97 7.01 15.07 5.65
#